data_AF-A0A971V558-F1
#
_entry.id   AF-A0A971V558-F1
#
_cell.length_a   1.000
_cell.length_b   1.000
_cell.length_c   1.000
_cell.angle_alpha   90.00
_cell.angle_beta   90.00
_cell.angle_gamma   90.00
#
_symmetry.space_group_name_H-M   'P 1'
#
loop_
_entity.id
_entity.type
_entity.pdbx_description
1 polymer ?
#
loop_
_entity_poly.entity_id
_entity_poly.type
_entity_poly.pdbx_seq_one_letter_code
_entity_poly.pdbx_strand_id
1 'polypeptide(L)'
;MSQNDESNKTIDIEVEDNQDTQEVQEPKKLTFIEKSVDLFSHAFDFMSVNVLFVVFNIPAMLVSFFYSLLFMPMILSLMEKSNFTDYIIKSGLIDGATAATANGIAQINQLYYVIILVFAMFFMGSGLICIGPFQAGFYQIFRNTYRKEKVSIFADFKQGMKGNAKQSLVAMLISLPIVALLLYGIGYYLHHFDKVGVGIATFLFILLMIFSVIQNLVYSMMVSIDLPLSKLYRNAFILMLVELFPVIGIILLEVVLLVLVPFILFFSVPSIGGAIAILLYLTFSFGFCQFLYGNLCGNMITKYVAKDKPVAPSVDDLDVSEDDSEEREDSEEASFDSDDATDNTKE
;
A
#
# COMPACT_ATOMS: atom_id res chain seq x y z
N MET A 1 -30.11 -67.44 1.51
CA MET A 1 -29.12 -67.36 0.42
C MET A 1 -28.86 -65.88 0.18
N SER A 2 -27.75 -65.32 0.69
CA SER A 2 -26.39 -65.40 0.11
C SER A 2 -26.40 -64.66 -1.24
N GLN A 3 -25.68 -63.57 -1.53
CA GLN A 3 -24.40 -62.96 -1.10
C GLN A 3 -24.46 -61.47 -1.55
N ASN A 4 -24.01 -60.43 -0.82
CA ASN A 4 -22.63 -59.98 -0.49
C ASN A 4 -21.65 -59.86 -1.68
N ASP A 5 -21.21 -58.63 -2.00
CA ASP A 5 -19.81 -58.14 -1.84
C ASP A 5 -19.60 -56.83 -2.64
N GLU A 6 -19.35 -55.72 -1.95
CA GLU A 6 -18.03 -55.06 -1.74
C GLU A 6 -17.78 -53.97 -2.81
N SER A 7 -17.30 -52.76 -2.52
CA SER A 7 -16.47 -52.31 -1.42
C SER A 7 -16.82 -50.86 -1.02
N ASN A 8 -17.33 -50.72 0.20
CA ASN A 8 -17.23 -49.48 0.96
C ASN A 8 -15.83 -49.45 1.58
N LYS A 9 -15.03 -48.42 1.32
CA LYS A 9 -13.82 -48.15 2.11
C LYS A 9 -14.05 -46.89 2.91
N THR A 10 -14.76 -47.07 4.01
CA THR A 10 -14.89 -46.10 5.09
C THR A 10 -13.49 -45.80 5.63
N ILE A 11 -13.12 -44.53 5.71
CA ILE A 11 -12.08 -44.06 6.62
C ILE A 11 -12.86 -43.48 7.79
N ASP A 12 -12.94 -44.23 8.87
CA ASP A 12 -13.48 -43.78 10.14
C ASP A 12 -12.52 -42.75 10.73
N ILE A 13 -12.98 -41.51 10.86
CA ILE A 13 -12.39 -40.55 11.80
C ILE A 13 -13.39 -40.51 12.96
N GLU A 14 -13.01 -41.10 14.09
CA GLU A 14 -13.66 -40.86 15.37
C GLU A 14 -13.58 -39.36 15.66
N VAL A 15 -14.69 -38.66 15.47
CA VAL A 15 -14.88 -37.32 16.02
C VAL A 15 -15.43 -37.55 17.42
N GLU A 16 -14.58 -37.37 18.43
CA GLU A 16 -15.04 -37.16 19.80
C GLU A 16 -16.00 -35.99 19.78
N ASP A 17 -17.24 -36.27 20.17
CA ASP A 17 -18.34 -35.32 20.23
C ASP A 17 -18.08 -34.36 21.40
N ASN A 18 -17.22 -33.37 21.18
CA ASN A 18 -17.02 -32.29 22.14
C ASN A 18 -17.93 -31.12 21.73
N GLN A 19 -19.12 -31.13 22.30
CA GLN A 19 -20.07 -30.03 22.21
C GLN A 19 -19.50 -28.80 22.91
N ASP A 20 -18.84 -27.94 22.14
CA ASP A 20 -18.76 -26.51 22.40
C ASP A 20 -18.79 -25.77 21.05
N THR A 21 -19.95 -25.82 20.40
CA THR A 21 -20.29 -24.86 19.35
C THR A 21 -20.47 -23.48 19.97
N GLN A 22 -19.38 -22.74 20.14
CA GLN A 22 -19.48 -21.29 20.22
C GLN A 22 -20.00 -20.80 18.87
N GLU A 23 -21.17 -20.17 18.89
CA GLU A 23 -21.71 -19.47 17.73
C GLU A 23 -20.65 -18.48 17.23
N VAL A 24 -20.06 -18.78 16.07
CA VAL A 24 -19.29 -17.78 15.31
C VAL A 24 -20.27 -16.69 14.93
N GLN A 25 -20.35 -15.64 15.75
CA GLN A 25 -21.13 -14.45 15.42
C GLN A 25 -20.65 -13.95 14.05
N GLU A 26 -21.54 -14.00 13.05
CA GLU A 26 -21.25 -13.35 11.77
C GLU A 26 -20.86 -11.90 12.05
N PRO A 27 -19.75 -11.39 11.50
CA PRO A 27 -19.31 -10.03 11.76
C PRO A 27 -20.45 -9.07 11.40
N LYS A 28 -20.91 -8.29 12.40
CA LYS A 28 -22.01 -7.32 12.23
C LYS A 28 -21.76 -6.50 10.97
N LYS A 29 -22.65 -6.61 9.98
CA LYS A 29 -22.58 -5.80 8.76
C LYS A 29 -22.79 -4.33 9.14
N LEU A 30 -21.69 -3.62 9.37
CA LEU A 30 -21.69 -2.19 9.67
C LEU A 30 -22.42 -1.43 8.57
N THR A 31 -23.34 -0.57 8.98
CA THR A 31 -24.05 0.36 8.10
C THR A 31 -23.05 1.35 7.48
N PHE A 32 -23.45 2.00 6.38
CA PHE A 32 -22.61 3.01 5.72
C PHE A 32 -22.17 4.11 6.70
N ILE A 33 -23.06 4.53 7.60
CA ILE A 33 -22.80 5.55 8.61
C ILE A 33 -21.74 5.07 9.61
N GLU A 34 -21.87 3.85 10.14
CA GLU A 34 -20.87 3.30 11.07
C GLU A 34 -19.49 3.14 10.39
N LYS A 35 -19.44 2.76 9.11
CA LYS A 35 -18.19 2.71 8.33
C LYS A 35 -17.59 4.10 8.09
N SER A 36 -18.41 5.11 7.84
CA SER A 36 -17.94 6.48 7.66
C SER A 36 -17.44 7.09 8.97
N VAL A 37 -18.12 6.85 10.09
CA VAL A 37 -17.69 7.33 11.41
C VAL A 37 -16.38 6.67 11.84
N ASP A 38 -16.24 5.37 11.63
CA ASP A 38 -15.00 4.62 11.85
C ASP A 38 -13.87 5.12 10.94
N LEU A 39 -14.17 5.53 9.71
CA LEU A 39 -13.19 6.18 8.82
C LEU A 39 -12.71 7.53 9.37
N PHE A 40 -13.64 8.36 9.88
CA PHE A 40 -13.32 9.68 10.43
C PHE A 40 -12.58 9.62 11.77
N SER A 41 -12.81 8.60 12.60
CA SER A 41 -12.06 8.43 13.84
C SER A 41 -10.57 8.16 13.60
N HIS A 42 -10.23 7.55 12.45
CA HIS A 42 -8.85 7.30 12.02
C HIS A 42 -8.29 8.39 11.08
N ALA A 43 -8.98 9.54 10.95
CA ALA A 43 -8.55 10.61 10.07
C ALA A 43 -7.16 11.15 10.41
N PHE A 44 -6.91 11.31 11.71
CA PHE A 44 -5.60 11.76 12.20
C PHE A 44 -4.49 10.75 11.94
N ASP A 45 -4.80 9.44 11.95
CA ASP A 45 -3.82 8.39 11.74
C ASP A 45 -3.30 8.42 10.31
N PHE A 46 -4.19 8.39 9.30
CA PHE A 46 -3.72 8.43 7.91
C PHE A 46 -3.10 9.79 7.52
N MET A 47 -3.52 10.91 8.14
CA MET A 47 -2.85 12.20 7.94
C MET A 47 -1.43 12.19 8.52
N SER A 48 -1.24 11.59 9.69
CA SER A 48 0.08 11.41 10.31
C SER A 48 0.97 10.49 9.48
N VAL A 49 0.40 9.39 8.96
CA VAL A 49 1.08 8.51 8.00
C VAL A 49 1.41 9.25 6.71
N ASN A 50 0.57 10.18 6.23
CA ASN A 50 0.87 10.97 5.04
C ASN A 50 2.14 11.82 5.22
N VAL A 51 2.27 12.51 6.36
CA VAL A 51 3.49 13.28 6.65
C VAL A 51 4.71 12.36 6.67
N LEU A 52 4.60 11.19 7.30
CA LEU A 52 5.66 10.19 7.30
C LEU A 52 5.98 9.70 5.88
N PHE A 53 4.96 9.45 5.06
CA PHE A 53 5.08 9.04 3.67
C PHE A 53 5.88 10.03 2.85
N VAL A 54 5.55 11.32 2.95
CA VAL A 54 6.25 12.38 2.22
C VAL A 54 7.73 12.45 2.61
N VAL A 55 8.02 12.45 3.92
CA VAL A 55 9.40 12.58 4.43
C VAL A 55 10.27 11.41 3.98
N PHE A 56 9.78 10.19 4.11
CA PHE A 56 10.57 8.99 3.81
C PHE A 56 10.63 8.66 2.31
N ASN A 57 9.64 9.10 1.50
CA ASN A 57 9.67 8.92 0.04
C ASN A 57 10.31 10.08 -0.73
N ILE A 58 10.99 11.04 -0.10
CA ILE A 58 11.76 12.08 -0.85
C ILE A 58 12.67 11.49 -1.95
N PRO A 59 13.42 10.38 -1.71
CA PRO A 59 14.22 9.78 -2.77
C PRO A 59 13.36 9.22 -3.92
N ALA A 60 12.21 8.61 -3.60
CA ALA A 60 11.27 8.13 -4.61
C ALA A 60 10.61 9.27 -5.39
N MET A 61 10.36 10.42 -4.76
CA MET A 61 9.87 11.63 -5.41
C MET A 61 10.86 12.15 -6.46
N LEU A 62 12.17 12.15 -6.14
CA LEU A 62 13.22 12.52 -7.11
C LEU A 62 13.26 11.55 -8.29
N VAL A 63 13.25 10.24 -8.02
CA VAL A 63 13.21 9.22 -9.08
C VAL A 63 11.95 9.38 -9.94
N SER A 64 10.80 9.60 -9.32
CA SER A 64 9.52 9.82 -10.01
C SER A 64 9.57 11.08 -10.88
N PHE A 65 10.21 12.15 -10.41
CA PHE A 65 10.40 13.37 -11.18
C PHE A 65 11.26 13.13 -12.43
N PHE A 66 12.35 12.36 -12.31
CA PHE A 66 13.16 11.95 -13.46
C PHE A 66 12.38 11.04 -14.43
N TYR A 67 11.59 10.10 -13.92
CA TYR A 67 10.72 9.27 -14.76
C TYR A 67 9.72 10.13 -15.53
N SER A 68 9.07 11.08 -14.86
CA SER A 68 8.15 12.01 -15.52
C SER A 68 8.86 12.84 -16.59
N LEU A 69 10.06 13.38 -16.32
CA LEU A 69 10.82 14.12 -17.31
C LEU A 69 11.23 13.28 -18.53
N LEU A 70 11.55 12.00 -18.31
CA LEU A 70 12.01 11.09 -19.36
C LEU A 70 10.84 10.59 -20.23
N PHE A 71 9.75 10.16 -19.61
CA PHE A 71 8.67 9.44 -20.28
C PHE A 71 7.50 10.33 -20.70
N MET A 72 7.22 11.45 -20.01
CA MET A 72 6.06 12.29 -20.37
C MET A 72 6.14 12.86 -21.79
N PRO A 73 7.29 13.40 -22.26
CA PRO A 73 7.42 13.83 -23.66
C PRO A 73 7.26 12.68 -24.67
N MET A 74 7.61 11.45 -24.26
CA MET A 74 7.46 10.26 -25.09
C MET A 74 6.02 9.77 -25.16
N ILE A 75 5.21 10.01 -24.13
CA ILE A 75 3.79 9.61 -24.09
C ILE A 75 2.93 10.69 -24.75
N LEU A 76 3.22 11.96 -24.47
CA LEU A 76 2.46 13.10 -24.96
C LEU A 76 3.42 14.05 -25.67
N SER A 77 3.30 14.18 -27.00
CA SER A 77 4.13 15.11 -27.77
C SER A 77 3.97 16.57 -27.31
N LEU A 78 2.80 16.91 -26.75
CA LEU A 78 2.55 18.20 -26.09
C LEU A 78 3.52 18.48 -24.93
N MET A 79 4.01 17.43 -24.26
CA MET A 79 4.97 17.53 -23.16
C MET A 79 6.42 17.63 -23.63
N GLU A 80 6.69 17.72 -24.94
CA GLU A 80 7.98 18.22 -25.41
C GLU A 80 8.06 19.73 -25.14
N LYS A 81 9.18 20.23 -24.58
CA LYS A 81 9.30 21.64 -24.16
C LYS A 81 8.97 22.65 -25.26
N SER A 82 9.37 22.38 -26.50
CA SER A 82 9.06 23.26 -27.65
C SER A 82 7.55 23.28 -27.94
N ASN A 83 6.95 22.10 -28.09
CA ASN A 83 5.52 21.95 -28.38
C ASN A 83 4.65 22.52 -27.25
N PHE A 84 5.08 22.34 -26.00
CA PHE A 84 4.43 22.92 -24.83
C PHE A 84 4.45 24.45 -24.90
N THR A 85 5.61 25.04 -25.19
CA THR A 85 5.75 26.50 -25.32
C THR A 85 4.84 27.05 -26.41
N ASP A 86 4.83 26.41 -27.58
CA ASP A 86 3.96 26.80 -28.69
C ASP A 86 2.48 26.69 -28.33
N TYR A 87 2.10 25.67 -27.58
CA TYR A 87 0.72 25.49 -27.11
C TYR A 87 0.30 26.58 -26.12
N ILE A 88 1.17 26.93 -25.16
CA ILE A 88 0.89 28.01 -24.21
C ILE A 88 0.71 29.36 -24.91
N ILE A 89 1.50 29.65 -25.93
CA ILE A 89 1.37 30.87 -26.72
C ILE A 89 0.08 30.85 -27.55
N LYS A 90 -0.20 29.74 -28.25
CA LYS A 90 -1.40 29.59 -29.09
C LYS A 90 -2.71 29.61 -28.30
N SER A 91 -2.70 29.08 -27.08
CA SER A 91 -3.87 29.09 -26.20
C SER A 91 -4.18 30.48 -25.62
N GLY A 92 -3.27 31.46 -25.79
CA GLY A 92 -3.43 32.81 -25.25
C GLY A 92 -3.25 32.89 -23.73
N LEU A 93 -2.77 31.81 -23.10
CA LEU A 93 -2.44 31.82 -21.67
C LEU A 93 -1.29 32.78 -21.36
N ILE A 94 -0.32 32.88 -22.28
CA ILE A 94 0.75 33.87 -22.26
C ILE A 94 0.89 34.41 -23.68
N ASP A 95 0.80 35.73 -23.85
CA ASP A 95 0.93 36.34 -25.17
C ASP A 95 2.37 36.18 -25.73
N GLY A 96 2.52 36.20 -27.05
CA GLY A 96 3.81 35.97 -27.70
C GLY A 96 4.89 37.01 -27.39
N ALA A 97 4.50 38.25 -27.06
CA ALA A 97 5.46 39.29 -26.70
C ALA A 97 6.00 39.07 -25.27
N THR A 98 5.14 38.71 -24.34
CA THR A 98 5.46 38.32 -22.97
C THR A 98 6.29 37.04 -22.96
N ALA A 99 5.94 36.05 -23.78
CA ALA A 99 6.67 34.79 -23.91
C ALA A 99 8.13 34.97 -24.39
N ALA A 100 8.44 36.06 -25.11
CA ALA A 100 9.80 36.40 -25.52
C ALA A 100 10.63 37.08 -24.41
N THR A 101 10.02 37.49 -23.30
CA THR A 101 10.73 38.08 -22.15
C THR A 101 11.29 37.00 -21.23
N ALA A 102 12.33 37.34 -20.46
CA ALA A 102 12.89 36.43 -19.44
C ALA A 102 11.83 35.94 -18.43
N ASN A 103 10.90 36.83 -18.05
CA ASN A 103 9.82 36.52 -17.12
C ASN A 103 8.78 35.58 -17.74
N GLY A 104 8.41 35.77 -19.00
CA GLY A 104 7.48 34.87 -19.69
C GLY A 104 8.07 33.48 -19.89
N ILE A 105 9.35 33.39 -20.26
CA ILE A 105 10.08 32.11 -20.34
C ILE A 105 10.08 31.40 -18.98
N ALA A 106 10.31 32.13 -17.88
CA ALA A 106 10.27 31.56 -16.54
C ALA A 106 8.87 31.04 -16.17
N GLN A 107 7.81 31.78 -16.52
CA GLN A 107 6.42 31.36 -16.26
C GLN A 107 6.03 30.10 -17.04
N ILE A 108 6.38 30.01 -18.32
CA ILE A 108 6.12 28.81 -19.15
C ILE A 108 6.83 27.60 -18.57
N ASN A 109 8.11 27.76 -18.20
CA ASN A 109 8.89 26.69 -17.58
C ASN A 109 8.30 26.27 -16.23
N GLN A 110 7.85 27.21 -15.40
CA GLN A 110 7.20 26.90 -14.13
C GLN A 110 5.95 26.03 -14.36
N LEU A 111 5.09 26.41 -15.31
CA LEU A 111 3.89 25.64 -15.62
C LEU A 111 4.23 24.23 -16.11
N TYR A 112 5.22 24.12 -16.99
CA TYR A 112 5.73 22.84 -17.47
C TYR A 112 6.15 21.93 -16.31
N TYR A 113 6.98 22.44 -15.38
CA TYR A 113 7.45 21.64 -14.25
C TYR A 113 6.37 21.33 -13.22
N VAL A 114 5.35 22.17 -13.07
CA VAL A 114 4.18 21.85 -12.23
C VAL A 114 3.41 20.65 -12.79
N ILE A 115 3.21 20.58 -14.12
CA ILE A 115 2.59 19.39 -14.74
C ILE A 115 3.44 18.15 -14.52
N ILE A 116 4.76 18.24 -14.75
CA ILE A 116 5.71 17.15 -14.49
C ILE A 116 5.66 16.71 -13.02
N LEU A 117 5.52 17.66 -12.09
CA LEU A 117 5.38 17.39 -10.67
C LEU A 117 4.12 16.59 -10.37
N VAL A 118 2.96 16.94 -10.96
CA VAL A 118 1.71 16.18 -10.78
C VAL A 118 1.89 14.72 -11.20
N PHE A 119 2.51 14.46 -12.36
CA PHE A 119 2.81 13.08 -12.79
C PHE A 119 3.80 12.38 -11.85
N ALA A 120 4.80 13.10 -11.33
CA ALA A 120 5.73 12.54 -10.36
C ALA A 120 5.03 12.15 -9.05
N MET A 121 4.10 12.98 -8.56
CA MET A 121 3.28 12.68 -7.39
C MET A 121 2.35 11.50 -7.64
N PHE A 122 1.81 11.36 -8.84
CA PHE A 122 1.04 10.17 -9.21
C PHE A 122 1.89 8.90 -9.16
N PHE A 123 3.09 8.87 -9.79
CA PHE A 123 3.94 7.68 -9.75
C PHE A 123 4.37 7.28 -8.33
N MET A 124 4.65 8.27 -7.48
CA MET A 124 4.97 8.01 -6.07
C MET A 124 3.75 7.54 -5.27
N GLY A 125 2.65 8.28 -5.35
CA GLY A 125 1.44 8.03 -4.56
C GLY A 125 0.69 6.75 -4.93
N SER A 126 0.80 6.34 -6.19
CA SER A 126 0.28 5.07 -6.72
C SER A 126 1.12 3.85 -6.31
N GLY A 127 2.24 4.04 -5.62
CA GLY A 127 3.16 2.95 -5.26
C GLY A 127 3.94 2.35 -6.43
N LEU A 128 3.81 2.91 -7.65
CA LEU A 128 4.58 2.49 -8.83
C LEU A 128 6.08 2.77 -8.64
N ILE A 129 6.42 3.92 -8.06
CA ILE A 129 7.79 4.31 -7.70
C ILE A 129 7.81 4.69 -6.22
N CYS A 130 8.25 3.78 -5.36
CA CYS A 130 8.31 4.00 -3.92
C CYS A 130 9.60 3.44 -3.33
N ILE A 131 9.91 3.76 -2.09
CA ILE A 131 10.98 3.09 -1.35
C ILE A 131 10.41 1.88 -0.64
N GLY A 132 10.74 0.68 -1.16
CA GLY A 132 10.14 -0.59 -0.74
C GLY A 132 10.05 -0.80 0.79
N PRO A 133 11.15 -0.72 1.54
CA PRO A 133 11.12 -0.86 3.00
C PRO A 133 10.17 0.12 3.70
N PHE A 134 10.11 1.37 3.25
CA PHE A 134 9.21 2.36 3.83
C PHE A 134 7.76 2.04 3.47
N GLN A 135 7.51 1.57 2.25
CA GLN A 135 6.19 1.11 1.82
C GLN A 135 5.66 -0.01 2.71
N ALA A 136 6.48 -1.01 3.02
CA ALA A 136 6.13 -2.06 3.98
C ALA A 136 5.86 -1.50 5.38
N GLY A 137 6.64 -0.51 5.82
CA GLY A 137 6.38 0.21 7.08
C GLY A 137 4.99 0.86 7.12
N PHE A 138 4.58 1.59 6.08
CA PHE A 138 3.25 2.22 6.03
C PHE A 138 2.12 1.18 6.07
N TYR A 139 2.26 0.09 5.32
CA TYR A 139 1.25 -0.96 5.31
C TYR A 139 1.15 -1.74 6.62
N GLN A 140 2.20 -1.79 7.44
CA GLN A 140 2.11 -2.35 8.79
C GLN A 140 1.18 -1.52 9.68
N ILE A 141 1.26 -0.19 9.59
CA ILE A 141 0.35 0.71 10.32
C ILE A 141 -1.09 0.43 9.88
N PHE A 142 -1.36 0.45 8.57
CA PHE A 142 -2.71 0.23 8.05
C PHE A 142 -3.26 -1.17 8.35
N ARG A 143 -2.39 -2.19 8.42
CA ARG A 143 -2.75 -3.54 8.86
C ARG A 143 -3.24 -3.52 10.32
N ASN A 144 -2.49 -2.86 11.21
CA ASN A 144 -2.86 -2.76 12.63
C ASN A 144 -4.15 -1.94 12.79
N THR A 145 -4.28 -0.82 12.06
CA THR A 145 -5.51 -0.01 12.01
C THR A 145 -6.71 -0.84 11.56
N TYR A 146 -6.58 -1.62 10.47
CA TYR A 146 -7.66 -2.49 9.98
C TYR A 146 -8.09 -3.53 11.01
N ARG A 147 -7.13 -4.06 11.77
CA ARG A 147 -7.38 -5.03 12.85
C ARG A 147 -7.89 -4.42 14.14
N LYS A 148 -8.03 -3.08 14.19
CA LYS A 148 -8.43 -2.32 15.38
C LYS A 148 -7.50 -2.54 16.57
N GLU A 149 -6.22 -2.83 16.30
CA GLU A 149 -5.18 -2.93 17.32
C GLU A 149 -4.72 -1.52 17.75
N LYS A 150 -4.09 -1.38 18.93
CA LYS A 150 -3.49 -0.10 19.35
C LYS A 150 -2.36 0.28 18.39
N VAL A 151 -2.51 1.39 17.67
CA VAL A 151 -1.56 1.84 16.65
C VAL A 151 -0.56 2.84 17.22
N SER A 152 0.73 2.54 17.07
CA SER A 152 1.81 3.51 17.30
C SER A 152 2.51 3.80 15.99
N ILE A 153 2.20 4.95 15.39
CA ILE A 153 2.63 5.34 14.03
C ILE A 153 4.11 5.04 13.76
N PHE A 154 5.01 5.47 14.65
CA PHE A 154 6.45 5.29 14.42
C PHE A 154 6.96 3.90 14.78
N ALA A 155 6.45 3.28 15.85
CA ALA A 155 6.90 1.95 16.26
C ALA A 155 6.46 0.88 15.25
N ASP A 156 5.20 0.94 14.81
CA ASP A 156 4.62 0.03 13.82
C ASP A 156 5.27 0.22 12.45
N PHE A 157 5.51 1.48 12.05
CA PHE A 157 6.28 1.79 10.85
C PHE A 157 7.65 1.10 10.86
N LYS A 158 8.39 1.28 11.96
CA LYS A 158 9.74 0.75 12.11
C LYS A 158 9.75 -0.78 12.12
N GLN A 159 8.75 -1.40 12.75
CA GLN A 159 8.56 -2.84 12.77
C GLN A 159 8.32 -3.38 11.35
N GLY A 160 7.34 -2.83 10.63
CA GLY A 160 7.00 -3.24 9.26
C GLY A 160 8.17 -3.07 8.30
N MET A 161 8.85 -1.92 8.39
CA MET A 161 10.02 -1.60 7.58
C MET A 161 11.15 -2.60 7.80
N LYS A 162 11.54 -2.87 9.06
CA LYS A 162 12.67 -3.75 9.35
C LYS A 162 12.35 -5.22 9.10
N GLY A 163 11.14 -5.67 9.46
CA GLY A 163 10.72 -7.05 9.27
C GLY A 163 10.70 -7.48 7.80
N ASN A 164 10.38 -6.55 6.89
CA ASN A 164 10.18 -6.86 5.48
C ASN A 164 11.17 -6.15 4.55
N ALA A 165 12.25 -5.55 5.08
CA ALA A 165 13.16 -4.70 4.32
C ALA A 165 13.72 -5.38 3.06
N LYS A 166 14.21 -6.62 3.19
CA LYS A 166 14.81 -7.34 2.06
C LYS A 166 13.79 -7.66 0.98
N GLN A 167 12.62 -8.18 1.37
CA GLN A 167 11.58 -8.58 0.43
C GLN A 167 10.95 -7.39 -0.30
N SER A 168 10.69 -6.32 0.44
CA SER A 168 10.14 -5.07 -0.10
C SER A 168 11.13 -4.32 -1.00
N LEU A 169 12.43 -4.36 -0.69
CA LEU A 169 13.46 -3.81 -1.58
C LEU A 169 13.50 -4.53 -2.93
N VAL A 170 13.36 -5.86 -2.94
CA VAL A 170 13.28 -6.63 -4.20
C VAL A 170 12.01 -6.26 -4.97
N ALA A 171 10.86 -6.09 -4.30
CA ALA A 171 9.62 -5.64 -4.95
C ALA A 171 9.76 -4.27 -5.62
N MET A 172 10.46 -3.33 -4.98
CA MET A 172 10.80 -2.02 -5.55
C MET A 172 11.68 -2.15 -6.79
N LEU A 173 12.75 -2.95 -6.73
CA LEU A 173 13.68 -3.15 -7.84
C LEU A 173 13.03 -3.84 -9.05
N ILE A 174 12.00 -4.66 -8.83
CA ILE A 174 11.18 -5.24 -9.90
C ILE A 174 10.24 -4.19 -10.50
N SER A 175 9.68 -3.30 -9.68
CA SER A 175 8.72 -2.28 -10.11
C SER A 175 9.33 -1.29 -11.12
N LEU A 176 10.51 -0.75 -10.82
CA LEU A 176 11.17 0.27 -11.65
C LEU A 176 11.27 -0.09 -13.15
N PRO A 177 11.89 -1.23 -13.54
CA PRO A 177 11.98 -1.61 -14.94
C PRO A 177 10.63 -1.95 -15.58
N ILE A 178 9.68 -2.52 -14.83
CA ILE A 178 8.32 -2.79 -15.35
C ILE A 178 7.62 -1.49 -15.71
N VAL A 179 7.65 -0.51 -14.79
CA VAL A 179 7.08 0.82 -15.02
C VAL A 179 7.75 1.49 -16.21
N ALA A 180 9.08 1.48 -16.28
CA ALA A 180 9.83 2.04 -17.41
C ALA A 180 9.44 1.39 -18.75
N LEU A 181 9.32 0.05 -18.79
CA LEU A 181 8.93 -0.68 -19.99
C LEU A 181 7.50 -0.36 -20.43
N LEU A 182 6.56 -0.28 -19.49
CA LEU A 182 5.18 0.08 -19.78
C LEU A 182 5.08 1.52 -20.31
N LEU A 183 5.74 2.48 -19.66
CA LEU A 183 5.75 3.89 -20.09
C LEU A 183 6.42 4.04 -21.47
N TYR A 184 7.55 3.37 -21.70
CA TYR A 184 8.22 3.34 -23.00
C TYR A 184 7.29 2.77 -24.07
N GLY A 185 6.66 1.62 -23.79
CA GLY A 185 5.73 0.98 -24.72
C GLY A 185 4.55 1.89 -25.08
N ILE A 186 3.93 2.53 -24.09
CA ILE A 186 2.85 3.50 -24.31
C ILE A 186 3.30 4.59 -25.28
N GLY A 187 4.43 5.25 -24.98
CA GLY A 187 4.93 6.33 -25.82
C GLY A 187 5.38 5.89 -27.22
N TYR A 188 5.99 4.72 -27.32
CA TYR A 188 6.39 4.13 -28.59
C TYR A 188 5.19 3.89 -29.50
N TYR A 189 4.14 3.22 -29.00
CA TYR A 189 2.97 2.89 -29.80
C TYR A 189 2.11 4.10 -30.17
N LEU A 190 2.12 5.17 -29.36
CA LEU A 190 1.43 6.42 -29.70
C LEU A 190 2.08 7.19 -30.87
N HIS A 191 3.39 7.03 -31.09
CA HIS A 191 4.13 7.81 -32.09
C HIS A 191 4.42 7.07 -33.39
N HIS A 192 4.48 5.73 -33.37
CA HIS A 192 4.91 4.94 -34.53
C HIS A 192 3.76 4.30 -35.31
N PHE A 193 2.54 4.34 -34.77
CA PHE A 193 1.38 3.69 -35.37
C PHE A 193 0.14 4.58 -35.26
N ASP A 194 -0.77 4.43 -36.22
CA ASP A 194 -2.04 5.17 -36.25
C ASP A 194 -3.03 4.62 -35.20
N LYS A 195 -4.29 4.37 -35.58
CA LYS A 195 -5.37 3.94 -34.67
C LYS A 195 -5.06 2.64 -33.91
N VAL A 196 -4.31 1.72 -34.52
CA VAL A 196 -3.89 0.47 -33.85
C VAL A 196 -2.91 0.77 -32.71
N GLY A 197 -2.01 1.74 -32.91
CA GLY A 197 -1.08 2.21 -31.88
C GLY A 197 -1.80 2.73 -30.64
N VAL A 198 -2.82 3.57 -30.84
CA VAL A 198 -3.65 4.11 -29.74
C VAL A 198 -4.31 2.99 -28.94
N GLY A 199 -4.84 1.96 -29.61
CA GLY A 199 -5.44 0.80 -28.95
C GLY A 199 -4.43 0.03 -28.08
N ILE A 200 -3.22 -0.23 -28.60
CA ILE A 200 -2.16 -0.90 -27.85
C ILE A 200 -1.67 -0.04 -26.69
N ALA A 201 -1.44 1.26 -26.91
CA ALA A 201 -1.03 2.18 -25.86
C ALA A 201 -2.06 2.28 -24.73
N THR A 202 -3.35 2.28 -25.06
CA THR A 202 -4.43 2.27 -24.07
C THR A 202 -4.43 0.97 -23.28
N PHE A 203 -4.23 -0.17 -23.94
CA PHE A 203 -4.08 -1.47 -23.26
C PHE A 203 -2.87 -1.47 -22.30
N LEU A 204 -1.72 -0.95 -22.73
CA LEU A 204 -0.52 -0.84 -21.88
C LEU A 204 -0.74 0.12 -20.70
N PHE A 205 -1.49 1.21 -20.90
CA PHE A 205 -1.88 2.11 -19.82
C PHE A 205 -2.80 1.42 -18.80
N ILE A 206 -3.76 0.61 -19.26
CA ILE A 206 -4.59 -0.23 -18.37
C ILE A 206 -3.71 -1.21 -17.59
N LEU A 207 -2.71 -1.84 -18.23
CA LEU A 207 -1.76 -2.71 -17.54
C LEU A 207 -0.93 -1.96 -16.49
N LEU A 208 -0.55 -0.70 -16.74
CA LEU A 208 0.12 0.15 -15.75
C LEU A 208 -0.76 0.40 -14.52
N MET A 209 -2.05 0.70 -14.73
CA MET A 209 -3.02 0.87 -13.64
C MET A 209 -3.28 -0.43 -12.88
N ILE A 210 -3.35 -1.57 -13.58
CA ILE A 210 -3.44 -2.88 -12.94
C ILE A 210 -2.18 -3.15 -12.11
N PHE A 211 -1.01 -2.81 -12.65
CA PHE A 211 0.25 -2.99 -11.96
C PHE A 211 0.36 -2.11 -10.70
N SER A 212 -0.15 -0.87 -10.71
CA SER A 212 -0.19 -0.03 -9.50
C SER A 212 -1.00 -0.69 -8.39
N VAL A 213 -2.16 -1.27 -8.70
CA VAL A 213 -2.98 -2.01 -7.72
C VAL A 213 -2.23 -3.22 -7.18
N ILE A 214 -1.69 -4.06 -8.07
CA ILE A 214 -0.92 -5.26 -7.68
C ILE A 214 0.21 -4.87 -6.75
N GLN A 215 0.96 -3.82 -7.07
CA GLN A 215 2.10 -3.36 -6.28
C GLN A 215 1.68 -2.95 -4.86
N ASN A 216 0.59 -2.19 -4.72
CA ASN A 216 0.03 -1.83 -3.40
C ASN A 216 -0.45 -3.05 -2.61
N LEU A 217 -1.18 -3.98 -3.26
CA LEU A 217 -1.63 -5.22 -2.63
C LEU A 217 -0.45 -6.11 -2.20
N VAL A 218 0.64 -6.17 -2.98
CA VAL A 218 1.85 -6.92 -2.63
C VAL A 218 2.46 -6.39 -1.35
N TYR A 219 2.65 -5.08 -1.21
CA TYR A 219 3.20 -4.51 0.03
C TYR A 219 2.28 -4.72 1.23
N SER A 220 0.95 -4.61 1.04
CA SER A 220 -0.02 -4.88 2.10
C SER A 220 -0.06 -6.35 2.54
N MET A 221 0.00 -7.29 1.60
CA MET A 221 0.06 -8.71 1.93
C MET A 221 1.40 -9.12 2.52
N MET A 222 2.50 -8.50 2.10
CA MET A 222 3.85 -8.79 2.61
C MET A 222 3.94 -8.64 4.13
N VAL A 223 3.29 -7.62 4.67
CA VAL A 223 3.23 -7.44 6.13
C VAL A 223 2.20 -8.34 6.79
N SER A 224 1.22 -8.87 6.06
CA SER A 224 0.07 -9.58 6.63
C SER A 224 0.19 -11.10 6.59
N ILE A 225 0.92 -11.64 5.62
CA ILE A 225 1.04 -13.06 5.33
C ILE A 225 2.50 -13.39 5.01
N ASP A 226 3.04 -14.39 5.70
CA ASP A 226 4.39 -14.89 5.44
C ASP A 226 4.41 -15.78 4.18
N LEU A 227 4.68 -15.15 3.03
CA LEU A 227 4.80 -15.83 1.74
C LEU A 227 5.99 -15.26 0.94
N PRO A 228 6.66 -16.09 0.12
CA PRO A 228 7.70 -15.62 -0.78
C PRO A 228 7.11 -14.65 -1.82
N LEU A 229 7.91 -13.66 -2.23
CA LEU A 229 7.48 -12.56 -3.11
C LEU A 229 6.79 -13.02 -4.41
N SER A 230 7.26 -14.09 -5.03
CA SER A 230 6.63 -14.64 -6.24
C SER A 230 5.19 -15.08 -6.02
N LYS A 231 4.88 -15.66 -4.85
CA LYS A 231 3.51 -16.05 -4.47
C LYS A 231 2.68 -14.83 -4.12
N LEU A 232 3.27 -13.80 -3.50
CA LEU A 232 2.56 -12.54 -3.23
C LEU A 232 2.05 -11.88 -4.52
N TYR A 233 2.89 -11.76 -5.56
CA TYR A 233 2.44 -11.18 -6.84
C TYR A 233 1.32 -11.99 -7.50
N ARG A 234 1.41 -13.32 -7.48
CA ARG A 234 0.35 -14.20 -8.02
C ARG A 234 -0.95 -14.05 -7.24
N ASN A 235 -0.87 -14.03 -5.91
CA ASN A 235 -2.04 -13.87 -5.05
C ASN A 235 -2.65 -12.46 -5.19
N ALA A 236 -1.82 -11.42 -5.30
CA ALA A 236 -2.27 -10.03 -5.50
C ALA A 236 -3.09 -9.91 -6.78
N PHE A 237 -2.58 -10.51 -7.86
CA PHE A 237 -3.27 -10.52 -9.14
C PHE A 237 -4.63 -11.23 -9.05
N ILE A 238 -4.69 -12.40 -8.42
CA ILE A 238 -5.95 -13.15 -8.26
C ILE A 238 -6.95 -12.35 -7.41
N LEU A 239 -6.53 -11.80 -6.28
CA LEU A 239 -7.42 -11.04 -5.40
C LEU A 239 -7.95 -9.77 -6.07
N MET A 240 -7.10 -9.09 -6.85
CA MET A 240 -7.51 -7.94 -7.67
C MET A 240 -8.61 -8.32 -8.68
N LEU A 241 -8.48 -9.49 -9.34
CA LEU A 241 -9.50 -9.98 -10.27
C LEU A 241 -10.81 -10.41 -9.57
N VAL A 242 -10.74 -10.86 -8.32
CA VAL A 242 -11.93 -11.26 -7.56
C VAL A 242 -12.75 -10.04 -7.10
N GLU A 243 -12.09 -8.94 -6.72
CA GLU A 243 -12.75 -7.70 -6.25
C GLU A 243 -12.54 -6.53 -7.24
N LEU A 244 -12.85 -6.75 -8.52
CA LEU A 244 -12.66 -5.73 -9.57
C LEU A 244 -13.41 -4.42 -9.30
N PHE A 245 -14.65 -4.48 -8.80
CA PHE A 245 -15.46 -3.26 -8.61
C PHE A 245 -14.88 -2.33 -7.53
N PRO A 246 -14.55 -2.80 -6.31
CA PRO A 246 -13.82 -1.98 -5.34
C PRO A 246 -12.48 -1.46 -5.87
N VAL A 247 -11.74 -2.29 -6.60
CA VAL A 247 -10.45 -1.91 -7.19
C VAL A 247 -10.61 -0.75 -8.18
N ILE A 248 -11.57 -0.82 -9.10
CA ILE A 248 -11.85 0.26 -10.05
C ILE A 248 -12.23 1.54 -9.30
N GLY A 249 -13.05 1.44 -8.25
CA GLY A 249 -13.41 2.58 -7.42
C GLY A 249 -12.19 3.26 -6.78
N ILE A 250 -11.25 2.48 -6.25
CA ILE A 250 -10.01 3.01 -5.66
C ILE A 250 -9.11 3.62 -6.74
N ILE A 251 -8.94 2.98 -7.90
CA ILE A 251 -8.17 3.55 -9.02
C ILE A 251 -8.73 4.92 -9.43
N LEU A 252 -10.06 5.03 -9.58
CA LEU A 252 -10.69 6.29 -9.97
C LEU A 252 -10.46 7.37 -8.90
N LEU A 253 -10.61 7.02 -7.63
CA LEU A 253 -10.39 7.94 -6.52
C LEU A 253 -8.92 8.37 -6.42
N GLU A 254 -7.99 7.47 -6.66
CA GLU A 254 -6.56 7.73 -6.74
C GLU A 254 -6.23 8.72 -7.85
N VAL A 255 -6.73 8.51 -9.07
CA VAL A 255 -6.54 9.44 -10.20
C VAL A 255 -7.17 10.80 -9.89
N VAL A 256 -8.35 10.82 -9.26
CA VAL A 256 -9.01 12.06 -8.88
C VAL A 256 -8.18 12.84 -7.85
N LEU A 257 -7.69 12.18 -6.80
CA LEU A 257 -6.96 12.83 -5.71
C LEU A 257 -5.52 13.19 -6.06
N LEU A 258 -4.83 12.36 -6.84
CA LEU A 258 -3.42 12.54 -7.18
C LEU A 258 -3.19 13.27 -8.51
N VAL A 259 -4.20 13.40 -9.36
CA VAL A 259 -4.03 14.07 -10.67
C VAL A 259 -5.09 15.14 -10.87
N LEU A 260 -6.37 14.77 -10.91
CA LEU A 260 -7.43 15.69 -11.36
C LEU A 260 -7.61 16.90 -10.43
N VAL A 261 -7.73 16.68 -9.12
CA VAL A 261 -7.92 17.76 -8.13
C VAL A 261 -6.71 18.69 -8.09
N PRO A 262 -5.45 18.20 -7.94
CA PRO A 262 -4.27 19.04 -8.02
C PRO A 262 -4.17 19.81 -9.34
N PHE A 263 -4.44 19.15 -10.47
CA PHE A 263 -4.42 19.80 -11.78
C PHE A 263 -5.44 20.93 -11.86
N ILE A 264 -6.70 20.72 -11.47
CA ILE A 264 -7.70 21.79 -11.46
C ILE A 264 -7.27 22.95 -10.55
N LEU A 265 -6.71 22.65 -9.37
CA LEU A 265 -6.28 23.67 -8.42
C LEU A 265 -5.10 24.51 -8.94
N PHE A 266 -4.11 23.88 -9.58
CA PHE A 266 -2.97 24.61 -10.17
C PHE A 266 -3.37 25.53 -11.33
N PHE A 267 -4.39 25.15 -12.11
CA PHE A 267 -4.73 25.86 -13.35
C PHE A 267 -5.92 26.82 -13.19
N SER A 268 -6.91 26.49 -12.38
CA SER A 268 -8.10 27.33 -12.19
C SER A 268 -7.90 28.43 -11.14
N VAL A 269 -7.01 28.22 -10.16
CA VAL A 269 -6.73 29.21 -9.09
C VAL A 269 -5.21 29.27 -8.81
N PRO A 270 -4.36 29.76 -9.73
CA PRO A 270 -2.92 29.49 -9.71
C PRO A 270 -2.18 29.84 -8.42
N SER A 271 -2.53 30.96 -7.75
CA SER A 271 -1.86 31.35 -6.50
C SER A 271 -2.31 30.52 -5.30
N ILE A 272 -3.60 30.57 -4.97
CA ILE A 272 -4.15 29.93 -3.77
C ILE A 272 -4.37 28.42 -3.99
N GLY A 273 -4.87 28.05 -5.16
CA GLY A 273 -5.10 26.66 -5.55
C GLY A 273 -3.80 25.85 -5.59
N GLY A 274 -2.71 26.41 -6.10
CA GLY A 274 -1.41 25.74 -6.05
C GLY A 274 -0.95 25.44 -4.61
N ALA A 275 -1.11 26.39 -3.68
CA ALA A 275 -0.81 26.17 -2.27
C ALA A 275 -1.72 25.09 -1.65
N ILE A 276 -3.02 25.10 -1.97
CA ILE A 276 -3.97 24.08 -1.53
C ILE A 276 -3.59 22.69 -2.08
N ALA A 277 -3.22 22.60 -3.35
CA ALA A 277 -2.80 21.33 -3.98
C ALA A 277 -1.57 20.75 -3.28
N ILE A 278 -0.58 21.59 -2.96
CA ILE A 278 0.60 21.19 -2.20
C ILE A 278 0.20 20.73 -0.80
N LEU A 279 -0.65 21.47 -0.09
CA LEU A 279 -1.14 21.07 1.23
C LEU A 279 -1.88 19.73 1.20
N LEU A 280 -2.69 19.47 0.18
CA LEU A 280 -3.37 18.19 0.00
C LEU A 280 -2.37 17.04 -0.12
N TYR A 281 -1.33 17.18 -0.94
CA TYR A 281 -0.25 16.18 -1.01
C TYR A 281 0.50 16.01 0.31
N LEU A 282 0.80 17.10 1.01
CA LEU A 282 1.58 17.07 2.25
C LEU A 282 0.82 16.50 3.45
N THR A 283 -0.52 16.57 3.45
CA THR A 283 -1.32 16.23 4.63
C THR A 283 -2.28 15.07 4.44
N PHE A 284 -2.70 14.74 3.21
CA PHE A 284 -3.85 13.86 2.99
C PHE A 284 -3.68 12.83 1.86
N SER A 285 -3.36 13.27 0.65
CA SER A 285 -3.63 12.49 -0.57
C SER A 285 -2.95 11.12 -0.61
N PHE A 286 -1.67 11.04 -0.22
CA PHE A 286 -0.93 9.78 -0.26
C PHE A 286 -1.38 8.81 0.83
N GLY A 287 -1.42 9.28 2.08
CA GLY A 287 -1.84 8.48 3.23
C GLY A 287 -3.24 7.92 3.03
N PHE A 288 -4.16 8.72 2.50
CA PHE A 288 -5.52 8.27 2.21
C PHE A 288 -5.57 7.21 1.09
N CYS A 289 -4.86 7.40 -0.03
CA CYS A 289 -4.80 6.38 -1.09
C CYS A 289 -4.24 5.05 -0.56
N GLN A 290 -3.15 5.12 0.22
CA GLN A 290 -2.51 3.94 0.80
C GLN A 290 -3.39 3.26 1.85
N PHE A 291 -4.12 4.04 2.65
CA PHE A 291 -5.12 3.54 3.59
C PHE A 291 -6.22 2.75 2.86
N LEU A 292 -6.73 3.24 1.73
CA LEU A 292 -7.75 2.54 0.94
C LEU A 292 -7.27 1.17 0.47
N TYR A 293 -6.04 1.09 -0.06
CA TYR A 293 -5.45 -0.18 -0.47
C TYR A 293 -5.19 -1.12 0.72
N GLY A 294 -4.75 -0.59 1.86
CA GLY A 294 -4.54 -1.38 3.08
C GLY A 294 -5.84 -2.02 3.59
N ASN A 295 -6.93 -1.24 3.62
CA ASN A 295 -8.25 -1.73 4.00
C ASN A 295 -8.84 -2.71 2.99
N LEU A 296 -8.66 -2.45 1.69
CA LEU A 296 -9.08 -3.37 0.63
C LEU A 296 -8.40 -4.73 0.81
N CYS A 297 -7.08 -4.72 0.99
CA CYS A 297 -6.29 -5.93 1.19
C CYS A 297 -6.67 -6.66 2.49
N GLY A 298 -6.82 -5.94 3.60
CA GLY A 298 -7.31 -6.50 4.86
C GLY A 298 -8.62 -7.24 4.69
N ASN A 299 -9.59 -6.61 4.01
CA ASN A 299 -10.88 -7.25 3.68
C ASN A 299 -10.72 -8.49 2.79
N MET A 300 -9.88 -8.43 1.76
CA MET A 300 -9.61 -9.57 0.89
C MET A 300 -9.01 -10.76 1.67
N ILE A 301 -8.04 -10.51 2.54
CA ILE A 301 -7.39 -11.54 3.35
C ILE A 301 -8.41 -12.19 4.29
N THR A 302 -9.19 -11.39 5.02
CA THR A 302 -10.21 -11.91 5.95
C THR A 302 -11.27 -12.74 5.22
N LYS A 303 -11.72 -12.29 4.04
CA LYS A 303 -12.79 -12.94 3.28
C LYS A 303 -12.36 -14.22 2.57
N TYR A 304 -11.14 -14.24 2.01
CA TYR A 304 -10.70 -15.27 1.07
C TYR A 304 -9.54 -16.14 1.57
N VAL A 305 -8.80 -15.70 2.58
CA VAL A 305 -7.60 -16.42 3.09
C VAL A 305 -7.83 -16.96 4.51
N ALA A 306 -8.56 -16.24 5.36
CA ALA A 306 -8.67 -16.55 6.79
C ALA A 306 -9.73 -17.61 7.16
N LYS A 307 -10.26 -18.40 6.21
CA LYS A 307 -11.36 -19.35 6.50
C LYS A 307 -10.99 -20.59 7.34
N ASP A 308 -9.71 -20.83 7.66
CA ASP A 308 -9.26 -22.01 8.42
C ASP A 308 -8.26 -21.71 9.56
N LYS A 309 -8.35 -20.54 10.21
CA LYS A 309 -7.63 -20.32 11.48
C LYS A 309 -8.58 -19.78 12.53
N PRO A 310 -8.80 -20.50 13.66
CA PRO A 310 -9.48 -19.91 14.80
C PRO A 310 -8.72 -18.64 15.15
N VAL A 311 -9.44 -17.53 15.21
CA VAL A 311 -8.92 -16.28 15.74
C VAL A 311 -8.54 -16.59 17.18
N ALA A 312 -7.24 -16.67 17.48
CA ALA A 312 -6.80 -16.73 18.85
C ALA A 312 -7.36 -15.48 19.54
N PRO A 313 -8.11 -15.64 20.66
CA PRO A 313 -8.72 -14.51 21.33
C PRO A 313 -7.65 -13.46 21.63
N SER A 314 -8.00 -12.20 21.37
CA SER A 314 -7.23 -11.05 21.83
C SER A 314 -7.00 -11.15 23.33
N VAL A 315 -5.81 -10.78 23.79
CA VAL A 315 -5.34 -10.87 25.19
C VAL A 315 -6.07 -9.88 26.13
N ASP A 316 -7.27 -9.43 25.78
CA ASP A 316 -8.07 -8.49 26.58
C ASP A 316 -9.13 -9.18 27.47
N ASP A 317 -9.20 -10.52 27.51
CA ASP A 317 -10.11 -11.27 28.39
C ASP A 317 -9.43 -11.86 29.65
N LEU A 318 -8.25 -11.39 30.01
CA LEU A 318 -7.69 -11.69 31.34
C LEU A 318 -8.13 -10.58 32.31
N ASP A 319 -9.27 -10.84 32.94
CA ASP A 319 -9.78 -10.16 34.11
C ASP A 319 -8.69 -10.17 35.19
N VAL A 320 -7.96 -9.05 35.32
CA VAL A 320 -7.03 -8.84 36.44
C VAL A 320 -7.89 -8.38 37.61
N SER A 321 -8.44 -9.34 38.36
CA SER A 321 -8.88 -9.07 39.73
C SER A 321 -7.62 -8.91 40.59
N GLU A 322 -7.20 -7.67 40.79
CA GLU A 322 -6.36 -7.29 41.92
C GLU A 322 -7.17 -7.54 43.21
N ASP A 323 -6.73 -8.52 44.01
CA ASP A 323 -7.04 -8.52 45.44
C ASP A 323 -5.73 -8.72 46.22
N ASP A 324 -5.35 -7.65 46.90
CA ASP A 324 -4.25 -7.56 47.84
C ASP A 324 -4.51 -8.46 49.04
N SER A 325 -3.54 -9.30 49.40
CA SER A 325 -3.31 -9.60 50.82
C SER A 325 -1.84 -9.89 51.09
N GLU A 326 -1.30 -9.04 51.96
CA GLU A 326 0.07 -9.03 52.47
C GLU A 326 0.37 -10.20 53.44
N GLU A 327 1.67 -10.50 53.52
CA GLU A 327 2.44 -11.08 54.64
C GLU A 327 2.19 -12.54 55.11
N ARG A 328 3.26 -13.37 55.09
CA ARG A 328 4.09 -13.71 56.27
C ARG A 328 5.23 -14.70 55.97
N GLU A 329 6.36 -14.46 56.66
CA GLU A 329 7.52 -15.32 56.95
C GLU A 329 7.09 -16.69 57.54
N ASP A 330 7.82 -17.81 57.57
CA ASP A 330 9.25 -18.05 57.82
C ASP A 330 9.58 -19.56 57.55
N SER A 331 10.88 -19.82 57.39
CA SER A 331 11.73 -21.04 57.50
C SER A 331 11.20 -22.45 57.81
N GLU A 332 11.84 -23.46 57.16
CA GLU A 332 12.69 -24.54 57.75
C GLU A 332 12.93 -25.65 56.69
N GLU A 333 14.17 -25.79 56.21
CA GLU A 333 15.14 -26.87 56.51
C GLU A 333 14.85 -28.26 55.90
N ALA A 334 15.75 -28.69 55.00
CA ALA A 334 16.31 -30.05 55.01
C ALA A 334 17.69 -30.04 54.32
N SER A 335 18.68 -30.47 55.09
CA SER A 335 20.11 -30.56 54.82
C SER A 335 20.52 -31.92 54.20
N PHE A 336 21.84 -32.12 54.06
CA PHE A 336 22.63 -33.31 53.67
C PHE A 336 22.92 -33.47 52.16
N ASP A 337 24.16 -33.61 51.67
CA ASP A 337 25.47 -33.89 52.30
C ASP A 337 26.61 -33.44 51.37
N SER A 338 27.79 -33.19 51.95
CA SER A 338 29.02 -32.72 51.31
C SER A 338 30.02 -33.87 51.05
N ASP A 339 31.13 -33.52 50.38
CA ASP A 339 32.38 -34.27 50.19
C ASP A 339 32.37 -35.27 49.00
N ASP A 340 33.36 -35.34 48.11
CA ASP A 340 34.81 -35.27 48.33
C ASP A 340 35.59 -34.76 47.09
N ALA A 341 36.87 -34.46 47.33
CA ALA A 341 37.80 -33.67 46.57
C ALA A 341 38.63 -34.43 45.50
N THR A 342 39.14 -33.65 44.55
CA THR A 342 40.52 -33.66 43.99
C THR A 342 41.20 -34.95 43.47
N ASP A 343 41.57 -34.85 42.19
CA ASP A 343 42.96 -34.97 41.67
C ASP A 343 43.47 -36.31 41.08
N ASN A 344 44.06 -36.13 39.89
CA ASN A 344 45.18 -36.86 39.27
C ASN A 344 45.07 -38.37 38.95
N THR A 345 45.13 -38.72 37.65
CA THR A 345 46.35 -39.10 36.88
C THR A 345 46.07 -40.06 35.71
N LYS A 346 46.75 -39.79 34.56
CA LYS A 346 47.27 -40.73 33.51
C LYS A 346 46.22 -41.55 32.74
N GLU A 347 46.19 -41.56 31.40
CA GLU A 347 47.25 -41.75 30.40
C GLU A 347 46.93 -40.99 29.10
#